data_AF-A0A2W6E1F1-F1
#
_entry.id   AF-A0A2W6E1F1-F1
#
_cell.length_a   1.000
_cell.length_b   1.000
_cell.length_c   1.000
_cell.angle_alpha   90.00
_cell.angle_beta   90.00
_cell.angle_gamma   90.00
#
_symmetry.space_group_name_H-M   'P 1'
#
loop_
_entity.id
_entity.type
_entity.pdbx_description
1 polymer ?
#
loop_
_entity_poly.entity_id
_entity_poly.type
_entity_poly.pdbx_seq_one_letter_code
_entity_poly.pdbx_strand_id
1 'polypeptide(L)'
;MTTKKKRNDDAALAKWAEDPTTWSAPRGVLRGDGAVAYGRSLLEAAGVDIAAVERAAGRPRVGPRDSAPKGVRSPRVNVSISLTQDQLLDQLAHAHGRTRSDLVREALDTYLSHAG
;
A
#
# COMPACT_ATOMS: atom_id res chain seq x y z
N MET A 1 10.96 21.82 27.59
CA MET A 1 9.76 21.02 27.91
C MET A 1 9.01 20.78 26.59
N THR A 2 9.35 19.71 25.88
CA THR A 2 8.86 19.45 24.51
C THR A 2 7.54 18.66 24.57
N THR A 3 6.45 19.27 24.13
CA THR A 3 5.11 18.65 24.08
C THR A 3 5.11 17.52 23.06
N LYS A 4 5.01 16.27 23.55
CA LYS A 4 4.91 15.05 22.73
C LYS A 4 3.57 15.07 21.97
N LYS A 5 3.62 15.30 20.65
CA LYS A 5 2.45 15.26 19.75
C LYS A 5 1.72 13.91 19.94
N LYS A 6 0.45 13.94 20.38
CA LYS A 6 -0.39 12.74 20.53
C LYS A 6 -0.43 12.02 19.17
N ARG A 7 0.12 10.81 19.10
CA ARG A 7 -0.08 9.92 17.96
C ARG A 7 -1.54 9.47 18.02
N ASN A 8 -2.32 9.74 16.97
CA ASN A 8 -3.63 9.10 16.84
C ASN A 8 -3.42 7.60 16.90
N ASP A 9 -4.23 6.92 17.71
CA ASP A 9 -4.18 5.48 17.84
C ASP A 9 -4.71 4.86 16.54
N ASP A 10 -3.83 4.20 15.78
CA ASP A 10 -4.18 3.53 14.52
C ASP A 10 -5.39 2.58 14.73
N ALA A 11 -5.56 2.01 15.94
CA ALA A 11 -6.70 1.16 16.27
C ALA A 11 -8.03 1.94 16.36
N ALA A 12 -8.00 3.18 16.86
CA ALA A 12 -9.20 4.02 16.92
C ALA A 12 -9.63 4.49 15.52
N LEU A 13 -8.65 4.77 14.63
CA LEU A 13 -8.92 5.11 13.24
C LEU A 13 -9.47 3.93 12.45
N ALA A 14 -8.94 2.72 12.68
CA ALA A 14 -9.48 1.50 12.08
C ALA A 14 -10.93 1.26 12.51
N LYS A 15 -11.23 1.36 13.81
CA LYS A 15 -12.59 1.21 14.36
C LYS A 15 -13.59 2.21 13.77
N TRP A 16 -13.18 3.47 13.56
CA TRP A 16 -14.01 4.47 12.90
C TRP A 16 -14.27 4.13 11.41
N ALA A 17 -13.27 3.60 10.71
CA ALA A 17 -13.41 3.19 9.31
C ALA A 17 -14.28 1.93 9.14
N GLU A 18 -14.34 1.07 10.16
CA GLU A 18 -15.15 -0.15 10.17
C GLU A 18 -16.62 0.08 10.55
N ASP A 19 -16.99 1.28 11.02
CA ASP A 19 -18.36 1.64 11.41
C ASP A 19 -18.97 2.70 10.47
N PRO A 20 -19.68 2.27 9.41
CA PRO A 20 -20.31 3.17 8.45
C PRO A 20 -21.40 4.06 9.05
N THR A 21 -21.94 3.71 10.23
CA THR A 21 -22.98 4.52 10.90
C THR A 21 -22.43 5.85 11.43
N THR A 22 -21.11 5.92 11.62
CA THR A 22 -20.42 7.16 11.99
C THR A 22 -20.20 8.11 10.81
N TRP A 23 -20.55 7.69 9.59
CA TRP A 23 -20.35 8.49 8.39
C TRP A 23 -21.60 9.30 8.06
N SER A 24 -21.43 10.57 7.70
CA SER A 24 -22.52 11.36 7.15
C SER A 24 -22.95 10.83 5.78
N ALA A 25 -24.23 10.95 5.43
CA ALA A 25 -24.74 10.57 4.12
C ALA A 25 -23.89 11.17 2.98
N PRO A 26 -23.46 10.36 1.99
CA PRO A 26 -22.60 10.84 0.93
C PRO A 26 -23.34 11.86 0.07
N ARG A 27 -22.76 13.05 -0.08
CA ARG A 27 -23.34 14.15 -0.88
C ARG A 27 -23.11 13.99 -2.38
N GLY A 28 -22.19 13.11 -2.78
CA GLY A 28 -21.83 12.85 -4.18
C GLY A 28 -20.48 12.15 -4.29
N VAL A 29 -20.14 11.67 -5.48
CA VAL A 29 -18.85 11.02 -5.79
C VAL A 29 -18.08 11.88 -6.77
N LEU A 30 -16.90 12.36 -6.35
CA LEU A 30 -15.95 13.01 -7.26
C LEU A 30 -15.06 11.94 -7.91
N ARG A 31 -14.65 12.16 -9.16
CA ARG A 31 -13.75 11.28 -9.90
C ARG A 31 -12.68 12.09 -10.64
N GLY A 32 -11.59 11.41 -11.02
CA GLY A 32 -10.51 12.01 -11.81
C GLY A 32 -9.88 13.22 -11.11
N ASP A 33 -9.48 14.21 -11.90
CA ASP A 33 -8.76 15.39 -11.42
C ASP A 33 -9.53 16.19 -10.37
N GLY A 34 -10.87 16.21 -10.47
CA GLY A 34 -11.74 16.86 -9.48
C GLY A 34 -11.67 16.21 -8.09
N ALA A 35 -11.53 14.88 -8.02
CA ALA A 35 -11.33 14.18 -6.75
C ALA A 35 -9.94 14.45 -6.17
N VAL A 36 -8.92 14.54 -7.03
CA VAL A 36 -7.53 14.83 -6.62
C VAL A 36 -7.42 16.23 -6.03
N ALA A 37 -7.96 17.24 -6.71
CA ALA A 37 -7.91 18.63 -6.26
C ALA A 37 -8.66 18.81 -4.93
N TYR A 38 -9.85 18.23 -4.81
CA TYR A 38 -10.65 18.28 -3.58
C TYR A 38 -9.97 17.52 -2.42
N GLY A 39 -9.37 16.36 -2.69
CA GLY A 39 -8.61 15.62 -1.69
C GLY A 39 -7.41 16.41 -1.17
N ARG A 40 -6.67 17.11 -2.05
CA ARG A 40 -5.55 17.97 -1.66
C ARG A 40 -5.99 19.14 -0.79
N SER A 41 -7.07 19.84 -1.16
CA SER A 41 -7.54 20.98 -0.37
C SER A 41 -8.00 20.57 1.04
N LEU A 42 -8.57 19.38 1.20
CA LEU A 42 -8.92 18.84 2.53
C LEU A 42 -7.68 18.57 3.40
N LEU A 43 -6.61 18.03 2.81
CA LEU A 43 -5.36 17.78 3.53
C LEU A 43 -4.68 19.09 3.93
N GLU A 44 -4.68 20.10 3.04
CA GLU A 44 -4.17 21.45 3.34
C GLU A 44 -4.95 22.12 4.47
N ALA A 45 -6.29 22.09 4.42
CA ALA A 45 -7.16 22.65 5.44
C ALA A 45 -6.97 21.99 6.80
N ALA A 46 -6.62 20.70 6.83
CA ALA A 46 -6.29 19.95 8.04
C ALA A 46 -4.86 20.23 8.57
N GLY A 47 -4.09 21.11 7.92
CA GLY A 47 -2.70 21.44 8.29
C GLY A 47 -1.74 20.27 8.08
N VAL A 48 -2.07 19.35 7.17
CA VAL A 48 -1.25 18.19 6.86
C VAL A 48 -0.17 18.59 5.85
N ASP A 49 1.08 18.25 6.13
CA ASP A 49 2.17 18.37 5.15
C ASP A 49 1.94 17.35 4.03
N ILE A 50 1.38 17.81 2.91
CA ILE A 50 1.08 16.97 1.75
C ILE A 50 2.35 16.29 1.23
N ALA A 51 3.48 17.01 1.19
CA ALA A 51 4.73 16.43 0.71
C ALA A 51 5.21 15.31 1.63
N ALA A 52 4.98 15.41 2.95
CA ALA A 52 5.25 14.32 3.88
C ALA A 52 4.29 13.15 3.71
N VAL A 53 3.01 13.41 3.43
CA VAL A 53 2.04 12.37 3.11
C VAL A 53 2.41 11.66 1.82
N GLU A 54 2.72 12.36 0.73
CA GLU A 54 3.13 11.74 -0.53
C GLU A 54 4.42 10.91 -0.37
N ARG A 55 5.38 11.37 0.46
CA ARG A 55 6.57 10.59 0.84
C ARG A 55 6.25 9.37 1.70
N ALA A 56 5.27 9.45 2.59
CA ALA A 56 4.87 8.39 3.50
C ALA A 56 3.88 7.39 2.89
N ALA A 57 3.11 7.83 1.89
CA ALA A 57 2.09 7.08 1.15
C ALA A 57 2.70 6.17 0.08
N GLY A 58 3.85 5.57 0.37
CA GLY A 58 4.17 4.30 -0.28
C GLY A 58 3.03 3.33 -0.02
N ARG A 59 2.64 2.55 -1.05
CA ARG A 59 1.53 1.57 -1.00
C ARG A 59 1.57 0.82 0.34
N PRO A 60 0.45 0.77 1.11
CA PRO A 60 0.39 0.00 2.34
C PRO A 60 0.89 -1.42 2.08
N ARG A 61 1.83 -1.89 2.90
CA ARG A 61 2.32 -3.27 2.76
C ARG A 61 1.20 -4.22 3.16
N VAL A 62 0.96 -5.21 2.32
CA VAL A 62 0.08 -6.35 2.63
C VAL A 62 0.94 -7.34 3.39
N GLY A 63 0.74 -7.47 4.70
CA GLY A 63 1.49 -8.41 5.55
C GLY A 63 1.41 -8.09 7.05
N PRO A 64 1.80 -9.03 7.94
CA PRO A 64 1.79 -8.82 9.38
C PRO A 64 2.61 -7.59 9.80
N ARG A 65 2.19 -6.95 10.90
CA ARG A 65 2.73 -5.70 11.46
C ARG A 65 4.25 -5.74 11.74
N ASP A 66 4.82 -6.95 11.78
CA ASP A 66 6.22 -7.23 12.14
C ASP A 66 7.17 -7.36 10.94
N SER A 67 6.68 -7.18 9.71
CA SER A 67 7.44 -7.47 8.49
C SER A 67 8.56 -6.47 8.13
N ALA A 68 8.64 -5.31 8.81
CA ALA A 68 9.78 -4.37 8.90
C ALA A 68 9.33 -3.03 9.50
N PRO A 69 10.23 -2.19 10.07
CA PRO A 69 9.92 -0.83 10.48
C PRO A 69 9.33 0.02 9.32
N LYS A 70 8.35 0.88 9.60
CA LYS A 70 7.78 1.84 8.63
C LYS A 70 8.92 2.64 7.95
N GLY A 71 8.89 2.74 6.63
CA GLY A 71 9.91 3.45 5.83
C GLY A 71 11.09 2.60 5.35
N VAL A 72 11.24 1.38 5.84
CA VAL A 72 12.22 0.43 5.30
C VAL A 72 11.70 -0.12 3.97
N ARG A 73 12.56 -0.37 2.98
CA ARG A 73 12.16 -1.03 1.70
C ARG A 73 12.10 -2.54 1.88
N SER A 74 11.27 -3.24 1.11
CA SER A 74 11.24 -4.71 1.16
C SER A 74 12.62 -5.26 0.73
N PRO A 75 13.12 -6.34 1.37
CA PRO A 75 14.31 -7.03 0.89
C PRO A 75 14.16 -7.38 -0.60
N ARG A 76 15.25 -7.25 -1.36
CA ARG A 76 15.28 -7.55 -2.80
C ARG A 76 16.25 -8.68 -3.04
N VAL A 77 15.82 -9.63 -3.87
CA VAL A 77 16.68 -10.70 -4.39
C VAL A 77 16.85 -10.45 -5.88
N ASN A 78 18.09 -10.28 -6.33
CA ASN A 78 18.40 -10.18 -7.75
C ASN A 78 18.88 -11.55 -8.22
N VAL A 79 18.20 -12.13 -9.21
CA VAL A 79 18.52 -13.45 -9.75
C VAL A 79 18.69 -13.36 -11.25
N SER A 80 19.62 -14.16 -11.78
CA SER A 80 19.73 -14.38 -13.23
C SER A 80 18.75 -15.48 -13.63
N ILE A 81 17.97 -15.24 -14.67
CA ILE A 81 17.02 -16.20 -15.24
C ILE A 81 17.33 -16.41 -16.73
N SER A 82 16.91 -17.54 -17.28
CA SER A 82 17.05 -17.78 -18.72
C SER A 82 16.09 -16.89 -19.52
N LEU A 83 16.41 -16.63 -20.79
CA LEU A 83 15.53 -15.87 -21.69
C LEU A 83 14.14 -16.50 -21.81
N THR A 84 14.08 -17.84 -21.82
CA THR A 84 12.81 -18.58 -21.87
C THR A 84 11.97 -18.34 -20.61
N GLN A 85 12.59 -18.32 -19.43
CA GLN A 85 11.89 -18.04 -18.17
C GLN A 85 11.38 -16.59 -18.12
N ASP A 86 12.16 -15.66 -18.66
CA ASP A 86 11.78 -14.25 -18.76
C ASP A 86 10.52 -14.07 -19.62
N GLN A 87 10.50 -14.69 -20.81
CA GLN A 87 9.36 -14.67 -21.72
C GLN A 87 8.12 -15.34 -21.12
N LEU A 88 8.29 -16.47 -20.43
CA LEU A 88 7.19 -17.16 -19.75
C LEU A 88 6.59 -16.31 -18.63
N LEU A 89 7.43 -15.59 -17.86
CA LEU A 89 6.96 -14.67 -16.82
C LEU A 89 6.12 -13.53 -17.41
N ASP A 90 6.52 -12.95 -18.54
CA ASP A 90 5.73 -11.93 -19.22
C ASP A 90 4.40 -12.47 -19.73
N GLN A 91 4.41 -13.64 -20.37
CA GLN A 91 3.18 -14.27 -20.86
C GLN A 91 2.19 -14.55 -19.72
N LEU A 92 2.67 -15.11 -18.61
CA LEU A 92 1.85 -15.37 -17.43
C LEU A 92 1.33 -14.07 -16.79
N ALA A 93 2.17 -13.05 -16.68
CA ALA A 93 1.76 -11.75 -16.15
C ALA A 93 0.60 -11.16 -16.96
N HIS A 94 0.72 -11.18 -18.30
CA HIS A 94 -0.32 -10.71 -19.20
C HIS A 94 -1.59 -11.57 -19.14
N ALA A 95 -1.46 -12.90 -19.20
CA ALA A 95 -2.60 -13.81 -19.22
C ALA A 95 -3.46 -13.73 -17.94
N HIS A 96 -2.81 -13.54 -16.78
CA HIS A 96 -3.49 -13.48 -15.49
C HIS A 96 -3.82 -12.05 -15.04
N GLY A 97 -3.43 -11.02 -15.79
CA GLY A 97 -3.61 -9.62 -15.39
C GLY A 97 -2.88 -9.26 -14.10
N ARG A 98 -1.71 -9.87 -13.85
CA ARG A 98 -0.92 -9.72 -12.62
C ARG A 98 0.47 -9.16 -12.92
N THR A 99 1.12 -8.59 -11.91
CA THR A 99 2.51 -8.13 -12.09
C THR A 99 3.49 -9.31 -11.98
N ARG A 100 4.61 -9.22 -12.70
CA ARG A 100 5.70 -10.20 -12.58
C ARG A 100 6.15 -10.41 -11.12
N SER A 101 6.23 -9.32 -10.35
CA SER A 101 6.63 -9.40 -8.94
C SER A 101 5.63 -10.17 -8.08
N ASP A 102 4.34 -10.13 -8.40
CA ASP A 102 3.33 -10.89 -7.67
C ASP A 102 3.39 -12.38 -7.99
N LEU A 103 3.63 -12.72 -9.26
CA LEU A 103 3.84 -14.11 -9.69
C LEU A 103 5.08 -14.71 -9.04
N VAL A 104 6.20 -14.00 -9.08
CA VAL A 104 7.46 -14.47 -8.47
C VAL A 104 7.34 -14.60 -6.96
N ARG A 105 6.62 -13.68 -6.29
CA ARG A 105 6.40 -13.76 -4.84
C ARG A 105 5.57 -14.99 -4.47
N GLU A 106 4.48 -15.24 -5.17
CA GLU A 106 3.64 -16.43 -4.94
C GLU A 106 4.38 -17.73 -5.21
N ALA A 107 5.15 -17.80 -6.30
CA ALA A 107 5.96 -18.97 -6.61
C ALA A 107 7.01 -19.24 -5.52
N LEU A 108 7.65 -18.18 -5.01
CA LEU A 108 8.61 -18.27 -3.92
C LEU A 108 7.94 -18.69 -2.60
N ASP A 109 6.80 -18.09 -2.25
CA ASP A 109 6.02 -18.44 -1.06
C ASP A 109 5.57 -19.92 -1.12
N THR A 110 5.12 -20.37 -2.29
CA THR A 110 4.73 -21.77 -2.53
C THR A 110 5.93 -22.71 -2.40
N TYR A 111 7.07 -22.36 -2.97
CA TYR A 111 8.27 -23.20 -2.85
C TYR A 111 8.73 -23.31 -1.39
N LEU A 112 8.78 -22.19 -0.67
CA LEU A 112 9.22 -22.14 0.72
C LEU A 112 8.25 -22.85 1.68
N SER A 113 6.95 -22.83 1.40
CA SER A 113 5.95 -23.54 2.24
C SER A 113 6.04 -25.06 2.13
N HIS A 114 6.58 -25.59 1.03
CA HIS A 114 6.80 -27.03 0.83
C HIS A 114 8.23 -27.48 1.16
N ALA A 115 9.17 -26.54 1.34
CA ALA A 115 10.56 -26.82 1.64
C ALA A 115 10.86 -26.90 3.15
N GLY A 116 9.89 -26.56 4.01
CA GLY A 116 9.94 -26.74 5.47
C GLY A 116 9.15 -27.95 5.91
#